data_AF-A0A1S1NVH3-F1
#
_entry.id   AF-A0A1S1NVH3-F1
#
_cell.length_a   1.000
_cell.length_b   1.000
_cell.length_c   1.000
_cell.angle_alpha   90.00
_cell.angle_beta   90.00
_cell.angle_gamma   90.00
#
_symmetry.space_group_name_H-M   'P 1'
#
loop_
_entity.id
_entity.type
_entity.pdbx_description
1 polymer ?
#
loop_
_entity_poly.entity_id
_entity_poly.type
_entity_poly.pdbx_seq_one_letter_code
_entity_poly.pdbx_strand_id
1 'polypeptide(L)'
;MPEVYRNRSRRLWSVRECGRVVGHAPAIALVGVVFRASEAARLRCLRTGARDVHAWASGEIADLPRPAGARRLRYRVEEPGFRCEGAVVTRARVAWFEADGTAWCEGGE
;
A
#
# COMPACT_ATOMS: atom_id res chain seq x y z
N MET A 1 -3.96 -12.40 -7.61
CA MET A 1 -4.02 -10.93 -7.69
C MET A 1 -2.72 -10.36 -7.14
N PRO A 2 -2.07 -9.41 -7.82
CA PRO A 2 -0.81 -8.85 -7.36
C PRO A 2 -0.98 -8.10 -6.04
N GLU A 3 0.12 -8.03 -5.30
CA GLU A 3 0.24 -7.34 -4.02
C GLU A 3 1.37 -6.32 -4.13
N VAL A 4 1.09 -5.07 -3.74
CA VAL A 4 2.00 -3.94 -3.81
C VAL A 4 2.32 -3.45 -2.41
N TYR A 5 3.61 -3.24 -2.13
CA TYR A 5 4.06 -2.66 -0.86
C TYR A 5 5.34 -1.85 -1.03
N ARG A 6 5.58 -0.90 -0.12
CA ARG A 6 6.76 -0.05 -0.17
C ARG A 6 8.00 -0.83 0.28
N ASN A 7 8.99 -0.96 -0.60
CA ASN A 7 10.33 -1.38 -0.22
C ASN A 7 11.13 -0.15 0.24
N ARG A 8 11.31 -0.02 1.56
CA ARG A 8 12.01 1.14 2.15
C ARG A 8 13.50 1.19 1.80
N SER A 9 14.15 0.05 1.59
CA SER A 9 15.57 -0.02 1.23
C SER A 9 15.80 0.42 -0.21
N ARG A 10 14.95 -0.03 -1.15
CA ARG A 10 15.05 0.33 -2.57
C ARG A 10 14.40 1.67 -2.90
N ARG A 11 13.53 2.19 -2.03
CA ARG A 11 12.67 3.36 -2.29
C ARG A 11 11.81 3.16 -3.56
N LEU A 12 11.35 1.94 -3.77
CA LEU A 12 10.45 1.52 -4.87
C LEU A 12 9.27 0.74 -4.30
N TRP A 13 8.23 0.57 -5.11
CA TRP A 13 7.13 -0.34 -4.82
C TRP A 13 7.48 -1.73 -5.30
N SER A 14 7.47 -2.71 -4.40
CA SER A 14 7.59 -4.12 -4.79
C SER A 14 6.23 -4.62 -5.26
N VAL A 15 6.23 -5.38 -6.36
CA VAL A 15 5.08 -6.12 -6.85
C VAL A 15 5.30 -7.60 -6.56
N ARG A 16 4.35 -8.22 -5.85
CA ARG A 16 4.39 -9.62 -5.43
C ARG A 16 3.19 -10.37 -6.01
N GLU A 17 3.45 -11.51 -6.62
CA GLU A 17 2.43 -12.43 -7.14
C GLU A 17 2.70 -13.82 -6.59
N CYS A 18 1.66 -14.50 -6.10
CA CYS A 18 1.76 -15.84 -5.53
C CYS A 18 2.89 -15.96 -4.49
N GLY A 19 3.07 -14.94 -3.65
CA GLY A 19 4.11 -14.90 -2.61
C GLY A 19 5.52 -14.55 -3.09
N ARG A 20 5.76 -14.39 -4.41
CA ARG A 20 7.07 -14.06 -4.99
C ARG A 20 7.10 -12.63 -5.52
N VAL A 21 8.15 -11.88 -5.21
CA VAL A 21 8.37 -10.56 -5.83
C VAL A 21 8.73 -10.76 -7.29
N VAL A 22 7.90 -10.22 -8.18
CA VAL A 22 8.05 -10.32 -9.65
C VAL A 22 8.65 -9.05 -10.25
N GLY A 23 8.63 -7.93 -9.52
CA GLY A 23 9.20 -6.68 -10.01
C GLY A 23 9.20 -5.55 -8.99
N HIS A 24 9.75 -4.42 -9.43
CA HIS A 24 9.75 -3.17 -8.70
C HIS A 24 9.35 -2.03 -9.64
N ALA A 25 8.55 -1.10 -9.14
CA ALA A 25 8.12 0.07 -9.89
C ALA A 25 8.32 1.36 -9.08
N PRO A 26 8.73 2.47 -9.70
CA PRO A 26 8.76 3.77 -9.03
C PRO A 26 7.36 4.23 -8.69
N ALA A 27 6.40 4.06 -9.60
CA ALA A 27 4.99 4.33 -9.38
C ALA A 27 4.12 3.20 -9.96
N ILE A 28 2.94 2.97 -9.39
CA ILE A 28 1.99 1.96 -9.85
C ILE A 28 0.57 2.32 -9.40
N ALA A 29 -0.43 2.08 -10.24
CA ALA A 29 -1.84 2.20 -9.88
C ALA A 29 -2.50 0.82 -9.81
N LEU A 30 -3.46 0.68 -8.90
CA LEU A 30 -4.28 -0.51 -8.74
C LEU A 30 -5.78 -0.16 -8.81
N VAL A 31 -6.58 -1.04 -9.40
CA VAL A 31 -8.06 -0.98 -9.42
C VAL A 31 -8.64 -2.12 -8.59
N GLY A 32 -9.80 -1.89 -7.97
CA GLY A 32 -10.49 -2.90 -7.16
C GLY A 32 -9.67 -3.28 -5.91
N VAL A 33 -9.19 -2.27 -5.21
CA VAL A 33 -8.10 -2.41 -4.24
C VAL A 33 -8.60 -2.91 -2.89
N VAL A 34 -7.89 -3.86 -2.31
CA VAL A 34 -8.01 -4.30 -0.93
C VAL A 34 -6.70 -3.99 -0.19
N PHE A 35 -6.81 -3.21 0.87
CA PHE A 35 -5.70 -2.91 1.77
C PHE A 35 -5.62 -3.94 2.89
N ARG A 36 -4.42 -4.48 3.10
CA ARG A 36 -4.14 -5.47 4.14
C ARG A 36 -3.02 -4.97 5.04
N ALA A 37 -3.30 -4.93 6.33
CA ALA A 37 -2.30 -4.68 7.36
C ALA A 37 -2.31 -5.84 8.37
N SER A 38 -1.15 -6.45 8.57
CA SER A 38 -0.99 -7.53 9.56
C SER A 38 -0.63 -6.93 10.90
N GLU A 39 -1.57 -6.94 11.84
CA GLU A 39 -1.36 -6.43 13.20
C GLU A 39 -0.26 -7.21 13.93
N ALA A 40 -0.23 -8.54 13.78
CA ALA A 40 0.81 -9.37 14.39
C ALA A 40 2.22 -9.01 13.86
N ALA A 41 2.36 -8.78 12.55
CA ALA A 41 3.63 -8.36 11.97
C ALA A 41 3.99 -6.92 12.36
N ARG A 42 3.02 -6.00 12.44
CA ARG A 42 3.20 -4.62 12.91
C ARG A 42 3.75 -4.59 14.34
N LEU A 43 3.09 -5.30 15.26
CA LEU A 43 3.52 -5.40 16.66
C LEU A 43 4.90 -6.05 16.80
N ARG A 44 5.21 -7.07 16.00
CA ARG A 44 6.56 -7.66 15.95
C ARG A 44 7.59 -6.63 15.49
N CYS A 45 7.33 -5.88 14.43
CA CYS A 45 8.23 -4.84 13.94
C CYS A 45 8.47 -3.74 14.98
N LEU A 46 7.41 -3.29 15.67
CA LEU A 46 7.53 -2.31 16.76
C LEU A 46 8.40 -2.82 17.91
N ARG A 47 8.21 -4.09 18.31
CA ARG A 47 8.96 -4.68 19.42
C ARG A 47 10.43 -4.95 19.09
N THR A 48 10.73 -5.36 17.86
CA THR A 48 12.04 -5.91 17.49
C THR A 48 12.88 -4.99 16.60
N GLY A 49 12.28 -3.94 16.04
CA GLY A 49 12.91 -3.11 14.99
C GLY A 49 13.03 -3.80 13.63
N ALA A 50 12.47 -5.01 13.47
CA ALA A 50 12.45 -5.72 12.19
C ALA A 50 11.72 -4.93 11.10
N ARG A 51 12.08 -5.18 9.84
CA ARG A 51 11.54 -4.50 8.66
C ARG A 51 10.68 -5.43 7.79
N ASP A 52 9.99 -6.36 8.45
CA ASP A 52 9.10 -7.29 7.77
C ASP A 52 7.95 -6.56 7.08
N VAL A 53 7.49 -7.10 5.96
CA VAL A 53 6.29 -6.58 5.29
C VAL A 53 5.07 -6.83 6.19
N HIS A 54 4.38 -5.75 6.53
CA HIS A 54 3.20 -5.78 7.40
C HIS A 54 2.04 -4.95 6.84
N ALA A 55 2.22 -4.28 5.70
CA ALA A 55 1.19 -3.50 5.04
C ALA A 55 1.36 -3.62 3.51
N TRP A 56 0.27 -3.97 2.82
CA TRP A 56 0.25 -4.08 1.36
C TRP A 56 -1.15 -3.81 0.80
N ALA A 57 -1.21 -3.49 -0.48
CA ALA A 57 -2.44 -3.36 -1.25
C ALA A 57 -2.52 -4.47 -2.29
N SER A 58 -3.70 -5.03 -2.52
CA SER A 58 -3.94 -6.01 -3.59
C SER A 58 -5.02 -5.50 -4.52
N GLY A 59 -4.84 -5.67 -5.82
CA GLY A 59 -5.79 -5.22 -6.84
C GLY A 59 -5.25 -5.56 -8.23
N GLU A 60 -5.96 -5.14 -9.27
CA GLU A 60 -5.50 -5.26 -10.65
C GLU A 60 -4.59 -4.08 -10.99
N ILE A 61 -3.43 -4.36 -11.62
CA ILE A 61 -2.52 -3.29 -12.06
C ILE A 61 -3.17 -2.53 -13.21
N ALA A 62 -3.11 -1.19 -13.13
CA ALA A 62 -3.63 -0.31 -14.16
C ALA A 62 -2.65 0.81 -14.47
N ASP A 63 -2.78 1.37 -15.68
CA ASP A 63 -2.10 2.59 -16.10
C ASP A 63 -3.13 3.73 -16.10
N LEU A 64 -3.30 4.37 -14.94
CA LEU A 64 -4.27 5.43 -14.72
C LEU A 64 -3.60 6.62 -14.05
N PRO A 65 -3.74 7.85 -14.60
CA PRO A 65 -3.23 9.04 -13.92
C PRO A 65 -4.00 9.29 -12.63
N ARG A 66 -3.31 9.80 -11.62
CA ARG A 66 -3.96 10.18 -10.35
C ARG A 66 -4.78 11.46 -10.55
N PRO A 67 -6.10 11.45 -10.29
CA PRO A 67 -6.91 12.65 -10.37
C PRO A 67 -6.59 13.61 -9.22
N ALA A 68 -6.86 14.91 -9.42
CA ALA A 68 -6.64 15.94 -8.40
C ALA A 68 -7.46 15.70 -7.11
N GLY A 69 -8.64 15.08 -7.24
CA GLY A 69 -9.52 14.73 -6.12
C GLY A 69 -9.13 13.44 -5.37
N ALA A 70 -8.04 12.76 -5.76
CA ALA A 70 -7.58 11.58 -5.04
C ALA A 70 -7.19 11.97 -3.60
N ARG A 71 -7.64 11.16 -2.64
CA ARG A 71 -7.41 11.43 -1.22
C ARG A 71 -6.16 10.74 -0.72
N ARG A 72 -5.51 11.35 0.27
CA ARG A 72 -4.23 10.86 0.77
C ARG A 72 -4.42 9.57 1.57
N LEU A 73 -3.78 8.49 1.12
CA LEU A 73 -3.72 7.22 1.83
C LEU A 73 -2.41 7.15 2.62
N ARG A 74 -2.49 6.78 3.89
CA ARG A 74 -1.32 6.66 4.77
C ARG A 74 -1.33 5.32 5.48
N TYR A 75 -0.14 4.77 5.64
CA TYR A 75 0.13 3.71 6.59
C TYR A 75 1.24 4.18 7.52
N ARG A 76 1.07 3.97 8.82
CA ARG A 76 2.05 4.30 9.86
C ARG A 76 2.22 3.07 10.74
N VAL A 77 3.45 2.71 11.09
CA VAL A 77 3.68 1.47 11.85
C VAL A 77 3.14 1.58 13.28
N GLU A 78 3.01 2.81 13.79
CA GLU A 78 2.49 3.15 15.11
C GLU A 78 0.97 2.98 15.22
N GLU A 79 0.25 3.08 14.10
CA GLU A 79 -1.21 3.03 14.03
C GLU A 79 -1.67 1.77 13.28
N PRO A 80 -2.76 1.10 13.70
CA PRO A 80 -3.29 -0.02 12.95
C PRO A 80 -3.97 0.43 11.65
N GLY A 81 -3.77 -0.35 10.59
CA GLY A 81 -4.49 -0.20 9.31
C GLY A 81 -3.97 0.93 8.40
N PHE A 82 -4.50 0.94 7.18
CA PHE A 82 -4.36 2.08 6.29
C PHE A 82 -5.41 3.13 6.64
N ARG A 83 -5.06 4.40 6.49
CA ARG A 83 -5.95 5.52 6.80
C ARG A 83 -6.06 6.50 5.65
N CYS A 84 -7.28 6.99 5.46
CA CYS A 84 -7.62 8.12 4.59
C CYS A 84 -8.44 9.10 5.43
N GLU A 85 -8.03 10.37 5.47
CA GLU A 85 -8.76 11.41 6.23
C GLU A 85 -9.03 11.03 7.70
N GLY A 86 -8.12 10.25 8.30
CA GLY A 86 -8.21 9.80 9.69
C GLY A 86 -9.03 8.51 9.88
N ALA A 87 -9.88 8.11 8.94
CA ALA A 87 -10.62 6.85 8.99
C ALA A 87 -9.76 5.67 8.54
N VAL A 88 -9.96 4.49 9.13
CA VAL A 88 -9.36 3.25 8.62
C VAL A 88 -10.05 2.86 7.32
N VAL A 89 -9.26 2.49 6.32
CA VAL A 89 -9.74 2.09 5.00
C VAL A 89 -9.19 0.71 4.67
N THR A 90 -10.07 -0.18 4.22
CA THR A 90 -9.73 -1.56 3.86
C THR A 90 -9.96 -1.85 2.37
N ARG A 91 -10.72 -0.99 1.68
CA ARG A 91 -10.98 -1.10 0.24
C ARG A 91 -10.93 0.26 -0.43
N ALA A 92 -10.67 0.28 -1.73
CA ALA A 92 -10.81 1.47 -2.57
C ALA A 92 -11.13 1.08 -4.02
N ARG A 93 -11.78 1.99 -4.75
CA ARG A 93 -12.01 1.81 -6.20
C ARG A 93 -10.68 1.79 -6.95
N VAL A 94 -9.82 2.77 -6.65
CA VAL A 94 -8.49 2.91 -7.25
C VAL A 94 -7.51 3.38 -6.16
N ALA A 95 -6.26 2.91 -6.24
CA ALA A 95 -5.16 3.42 -5.44
C ALA A 95 -3.94 3.72 -6.32
N TRP A 96 -3.27 4.83 -6.04
CA TRP A 96 -2.05 5.26 -6.73
C TRP A 96 -0.89 5.27 -5.74
N PHE A 97 0.20 4.62 -6.12
CA PHE A 97 1.44 4.54 -5.36
C PHE A 97 2.53 5.26 -6.15
N GLU A 98 3.09 6.33 -5.59
CA GLU A 98 3.88 7.33 -6.33
C GLU A 98 5.38 7.17 -6.07
N ALA A 99 6.21 7.75 -6.96
CA ALA A 99 7.68 7.67 -6.90
C ALA A 99 8.29 8.20 -5.60
N ASP A 100 7.68 9.24 -5.04
CA ASP A 100 8.04 9.84 -3.76
C ASP A 100 7.71 8.93 -2.55
N GLY A 101 7.15 7.75 -2.79
CA GLY A 101 6.75 6.78 -1.77
C GLY A 101 5.40 7.07 -1.15
N THR A 102 4.63 7.96 -1.78
CA THR A 102 3.32 8.33 -1.29
C THR A 102 2.20 7.51 -1.90
N ALA A 103 1.05 7.48 -1.23
CA ALA A 103 -0.10 6.71 -1.68
C ALA A 103 -1.37 7.55 -1.63
N TRP A 104 -2.28 7.29 -2.55
CA TRP A 104 -3.54 7.99 -2.71
C TRP A 104 -4.63 7.00 -3.10
N CYS A 105 -5.88 7.32 -2.80
CA CYS A 105 -7.01 6.44 -3.14
C CYS A 105 -8.28 7.21 -3.44
N GLU A 106 -9.21 6.52 -4.08
CA GLU A 106 -10.56 6.98 -4.39
C GLU A 106 -11.59 5.90 -3.99
N GLY A 107 -12.74 6.33 -3.45
CA GLY A 107 -13.79 5.40 -2.99
C GLY A 107 -13.43 4.62 -1.72
N GLY A 108 -12.48 5.12 -0.92
CA GLY A 108 -11.98 4.46 0.30
C GLY A 108 -13.07 4.21 1.35
N GLU A 109 -13.26 2.93 1.71
CA GLU A 109 -14.16 2.41 2.77
C GLU A 109 -13.48 1.32 3.63
#